data_AF-A0A1G9UHX3-F1
#
_entry.id   AF-A0A1G9UHX3-F1
#
_cell.length_a   1.000
_cell.length_b   1.000
_cell.length_c   1.000
_cell.angle_alpha   90.00
_cell.angle_beta   90.00
_cell.angle_gamma   90.00
#
_symmetry.space_group_name_H-M   'P 1'
#
loop_
_entity.id
_entity.type
_entity.pdbx_description
1 polymer ?
#
loop_
_entity_poly.entity_id
_entity_poly.type
_entity_poly.pdbx_seq_one_letter_code
_entity_poly.pdbx_strand_id
1 'polypeptide(L)' 'MHFTETVYRNPYWPTFPLLQITQGCTHNNCKFCTMYKEVPFRMQPMEWIEEDLQEIAES' A
#
# COMPACT_ATOMS: atom_id res chain seq x y z
N MET A 1 -4.79 10.86 0.02
CA MET A 1 -4.27 9.55 0.47
C MET A 1 -5.33 8.50 0.29
N HIS A 2 -5.14 7.60 -0.67
CA HIS A 2 -6.08 6.55 -1.06
C HIS A 2 -5.57 5.17 -0.61
N PHE A 3 -6.11 4.65 0.51
CA PHE A 3 -5.79 3.32 1.01
C PHE A 3 -6.98 2.36 0.89
N THR A 4 -6.77 1.16 0.33
CA THR A 4 -7.86 0.19 0.13
C THR A 4 -8.09 -0.77 1.28
N GLU A 5 -7.09 -1.06 2.12
CA GLU A 5 -7.18 -2.06 3.20
C GLU A 5 -6.24 -1.75 4.38
N THR A 6 -6.02 -2.71 5.27
CA THR A 6 -5.09 -2.62 6.40
C THR A 6 -3.68 -2.28 5.93
N VAL A 7 -3.22 -1.11 6.33
CA VAL A 7 -1.85 -0.64 6.11
C VAL A 7 -0.94 -1.27 7.15
N TYR A 8 -0.04 -2.14 6.69
CA TYR A 8 0.97 -2.75 7.56
C TYR A 8 2.15 -1.79 7.72
N ARG A 9 2.30 -1.24 8.92
CA ARG A 9 3.46 -0.42 9.31
C ARG A 9 4.19 -1.10 10.47
N ASN A 10 5.52 -1.14 10.39
CA ASN A 10 6.33 -1.56 11.52
C ASN A 10 6.23 -0.50 12.63
N PRO A 11 5.77 -0.85 13.86
CA PRO A 11 5.58 0.11 14.95
C PRO A 11 6.88 0.76 15.43
N TYR A 12 8.04 0.18 15.10
CA TYR A 12 9.35 0.67 15.54
C TYR A 12 10.01 1.64 14.55
N TRP A 13 9.42 1.86 13.37
CA TRP A 13 9.98 2.78 12.37
C TRP A 13 9.40 4.18 12.50
N PRO A 14 10.19 5.23 12.23
CA PRO A 14 9.69 6.58 12.12
C PRO A 14 8.53 6.65 11.13
N THR A 15 7.54 7.50 11.41
CA THR A 15 6.39 7.68 10.54
C THR A 15 6.79 8.48 9.31
N PHE A 16 7.09 7.80 8.20
CA PHE A 16 7.20 8.42 6.87
C PHE A 16 5.85 8.31 6.12
N PRO A 17 5.58 9.20 5.15
CA PRO A 17 4.43 9.06 4.27
C PRO A 17 4.47 7.72 3.53
N LEU A 18 3.31 7.07 3.37
CA LEU A 18 3.18 5.82 2.64
C LEU A 18 2.39 6.08 1.36
N LEU A 19 2.94 5.71 0.22
CA LEU A 19 2.25 5.76 -1.06
C LEU A 19 1.82 4.35 -1.47
N GLN A 20 0.52 4.10 -1.59
CA GLN A 20 0.03 2.80 -2.04
C GLN A 20 0.01 2.75 -3.58
N ILE A 21 0.89 1.97 -4.18
CA ILE A 21 0.92 1.75 -5.64
C ILE A 21 0.18 0.48 -6.07
N THR A 22 0.12 -0.51 -5.18
CA THR A 22 -0.49 -1.81 -5.43
C THR A 22 -1.25 -2.30 -4.21
N GLN A 23 -2.27 -3.10 -4.44
CA GLN A 23 -2.95 -3.91 -3.45
C GLN A 23 -2.55 -5.38 -3.66
N GLY A 24 -2.42 -6.14 -2.58
CA GLY A 24 -2.09 -7.56 -2.63
C GLY A 24 -0.68 -7.87 -3.15
N CYS A 25 -0.47 -9.11 -3.58
CA CYS A 25 0.80 -9.61 -4.11
C CYS A 25 0.56 -10.48 -5.35
N THR A 26 1.34 -10.29 -6.41
CA THR A 26 1.25 -11.09 -7.64
C THR A 26 1.56 -12.57 -7.44
N HIS A 27 2.32 -12.92 -6.40
CA HIS A 27 2.73 -14.29 -6.13
C HIS A 27 1.72 -15.07 -5.28
N ASN A 28 1.21 -14.45 -4.20
CA ASN A 28 0.20 -14.97 -3.26
C ASN A 28 0.27 -16.47 -2.83
N ASN A 29 1.46 -17.10 -2.83
CA ASN A 29 1.63 -18.52 -2.48
C ASN A 29 2.71 -18.76 -1.40
N CYS A 30 3.16 -17.70 -0.73
CA CYS A 30 4.14 -17.80 0.35
C CYS A 30 3.53 -18.52 1.56
N LYS A 31 4.17 -19.62 2.00
CA LYS A 31 3.74 -20.37 3.20
C LYS A 31 3.70 -19.53 4.48
N PHE A 32 4.54 -18.51 4.56
CA PHE A 32 4.71 -17.64 5.73
C PHE A 32 3.96 -16.30 5.62
N CYS A 33 3.36 -15.98 4.47
CA CYS A 33 2.74 -14.66 4.31
C CYS A 33 1.41 -14.58 5.05
N THR A 34 1.33 -13.63 5.97
CA THR A 34 0.10 -13.29 6.73
C THR A 34 -0.51 -11.96 6.29
N MET A 35 0.12 -11.25 5.35
CA MET A 35 -0.29 -9.90 4.94
C MET A 35 -1.25 -9.90 3.75
N TYR A 36 -0.89 -10.59 2.67
CA TYR A 36 -1.60 -10.48 1.38
C TYR A 36 -2.43 -11.72 1.01
N LYS A 37 -2.51 -12.71 1.90
CA LYS A 37 -3.03 -14.04 1.59
C LYS A 37 -4.46 -14.03 1.05
N GLU A 38 -5.29 -13.15 1.60
CA GLU A 38 -6.71 -13.00 1.25
C GLU A 38 -6.97 -11.76 0.37
N VAL A 39 -5.90 -11.06 -0.03
CA VAL A 39 -5.98 -9.77 -0.72
C VAL A 39 -5.64 -9.96 -2.20
N PRO A 40 -6.60 -9.77 -3.12
CA PRO A 40 -6.33 -9.92 -4.55
C PRO A 40 -5.34 -8.86 -5.02
N PHE A 41 -4.48 -9.24 -5.98
CA PHE A 41 -3.56 -8.28 -6.57
C PHE A 41 -4.29 -7.28 -7.48
N ARG A 42 -4.01 -5.99 -7.28
CA ARG A 42 -4.51 -4.89 -8.13
C ARG A 42 -3.50 -3.75 -8.16
N MET A 43 -3.35 -3.11 -9.32
CA MET A 43 -2.64 -1.83 -9.44
C MET A 43 -3.59 -0.68 -9.17
N GLN A 44 -3.12 0.35 -8.45
CA GLN A 44 -3.90 1.57 -8.25
C GLN A 44 -3.97 2.37 -9.56
N PRO A 45 -5.07 3.13 -9.79
CA PRO A 45 -5.15 4.10 -10.88
C PRO A 45 -4.02 5.14 -10.75
N MET A 46 -3.48 5.59 -11.88
CA MET A 46 -2.41 6.59 -11.88
C MET A 46 -2.87 7.91 -11.27
N GLU A 47 -4.14 8.26 -11.48
CA GLU A 47 -4.78 9.47 -10.98
C GLU A 47 -4.68 9.54 -9.45
N TRP A 48 -4.98 8.44 -8.76
CA TRP A 48 -4.89 8.37 -7.29
C TRP A 48 -3.46 8.46 -6.79
N ILE A 49 -2.50 7.86 -7.51
CA ILE A 49 -1.08 7.92 -7.17
C ILE A 49 -0.59 9.37 -7.29
N GLU A 50 -0.98 10.07 -8.34
CA GLU A 50 -0.62 11.46 -8.58
C GLU A 50 -1.24 12.41 -7.52
N GLU A 51 -2.51 12.21 -7.19
CA GLU A 51 -3.19 12.97 -6.12
C GLU A 51 -2.52 12.75 -4.76
N ASP A 52 -2.19 11.50 -4.41
CA ASP A 52 -1.51 11.18 -3.16
C ASP A 52 -0.08 11.76 -3.10
N LEU A 53 0.63 11.78 -4.23
CA LEU A 53 1.95 12.41 -4.32
C LEU A 53 1.88 13.92 -4.10
N GLN A 54 0.85 14.59 -4.64
CA GLN A 54 0.63 16.01 -4.41
C GLN A 54 0.37 16.29 -2.92
N GLU A 55 -0.51 15.51 -2.29
CA GLU A 55 -0.79 15.64 -0.85
C GLU A 55 0.47 15.45 0.02
N ILE A 56 1.33 14.48 -0.32
CA ILE A 56 2.60 14.24 0.39
C ILE A 56 3.59 15.40 0.18
N ALA A 57 3.62 16.00 -1.02
CA ALA A 57 4.52 17.11 -1.30
C ALA A 57 4.13 18.40 -0.53
N GLU A 58 2.86 18.52 -0.14
CA GLU A 58 2.32 19.66 0.61
C GLU A 58 2.42 19.50 2.13
N SER A 59 2.73 18.28 2.63
CA SER A 59 2.81 17.93 4.06
C SER A 59 4.19 18.15 4.68
#